data_AF-A0A9N9T7U5-F1
#
_entry.id   AF-A0A9N9T7U5-F1
#
_cell.length_a   1.000
_cell.length_b   1.000
_cell.length_c   1.000
_cell.angle_alpha   90.00
_cell.angle_beta   90.00
_cell.angle_gamma   90.00
#
_symmetry.space_group_name_H-M   'P 1'
#
loop_
_entity.id
_entity.type
_entity.pdbx_description
1 polymer ?
#
loop_
_entity_poly.entity_id
_entity_poly.type
_entity_poly.pdbx_seq_one_letter_code
_entity_poly.pdbx_strand_id
1 'polypeptide(L)'
;MRKITCKESYVHYLGKNIQNEIIELLGSLIRDQILSEMQKSKYYSVILDCTPDVSRTEQMTLVLRYVLCDEGKYPEVKERFLCFIPIESSTGEALTDVLLSKLNEMNLPIGNMRGQGYDNGLNMRGKNAGVQKRILDINPRAFFVPCSAHTLNLVVNDSALSCTDAVNFFMVLQEMYNYLSASTHRWTVLKKHVSALTVKPLSDTRWESRIDAIGPVRYQAGEIYDTLLELSTDPSGDAYAKSTALGGETADLGQFPWMALLGYQQNQLNFIEYLCGGTLITETFVLTAAHCLGVGPNHQLVQVRFGELNLNTELDCKRVHSTYICSDEPVDVPVLTYFIHGQYDTLTLKNDIALVKLAKSVTFTGREYDNKPNPSQKTIHGKGFTKFSNLPGYPTGILMQTDMFICRLIWTVCKQTIICHTGKDPERSLEVLSRIKPALL
;
A
#
# COMPACT_ATOMS: atom_id res chain seq x y z
N MET A 1 -13.29 53.21 -6.93
CA MET A 1 -12.43 53.13 -5.74
C MET A 1 -11.30 54.15 -5.85
N ARG A 2 -11.53 55.37 -5.35
CA ARG A 2 -10.46 56.34 -5.05
C ARG A 2 -10.11 56.16 -3.58
N LYS A 3 -8.95 55.60 -3.24
CA LYS A 3 -8.18 55.79 -1.99
C LYS A 3 -7.18 54.64 -1.79
N ILE A 4 -5.96 54.81 -2.30
CA ILE A 4 -4.73 54.11 -1.84
C ILE A 4 -3.60 55.16 -1.75
N THR A 5 -3.89 56.35 -1.18
CA THR A 5 -2.86 57.41 -1.11
C THR A 5 -2.74 58.11 0.24
N CYS A 6 -3.74 58.05 1.14
CA CYS A 6 -3.62 58.61 2.49
C CYS A 6 -3.81 57.51 3.53
N LYS A 7 -2.73 57.16 4.25
CA LYS A 7 -2.69 56.23 5.39
C LYS A 7 -3.42 56.79 6.64
N GLU A 8 -4.57 57.43 6.46
CA GLU A 8 -5.26 58.19 7.51
C GLU A 8 -6.47 57.44 8.13
N SER A 9 -6.82 56.25 7.65
CA SER A 9 -7.88 55.44 8.26
C SER A 9 -7.50 53.96 8.34
N TYR A 10 -7.37 53.42 9.56
CA TYR A 10 -7.06 52.02 9.84
C TYR A 10 -8.30 51.08 9.80
N VAL A 11 -9.51 51.62 9.60
CA VAL A 11 -10.75 50.86 9.55
C VAL A 11 -11.26 50.80 8.11
N HIS A 12 -11.32 49.59 7.54
CA HIS A 12 -11.75 49.34 6.17
C HIS A 12 -12.94 48.38 6.18
N TYR A 13 -14.02 48.67 5.43
CA TYR A 13 -15.18 47.78 5.29
C TYR A 13 -14.83 46.39 4.73
N LEU A 14 -13.68 46.26 4.05
CA LEU A 14 -13.14 44.99 3.57
C LEU A 14 -12.08 44.40 4.53
N GLY A 15 -11.98 44.93 5.74
CA GLY A 15 -11.10 44.39 6.77
C GLY A 15 -11.66 43.08 7.32
N LYS A 16 -10.78 42.14 7.67
CA LYS A 16 -11.15 40.79 8.15
C LYS A 16 -12.19 40.80 9.28
N ASN A 17 -12.10 41.75 10.22
CA ASN A 17 -13.00 41.81 11.36
C ASN A 17 -14.43 42.17 10.93
N ILE A 18 -14.58 43.16 10.05
CA ILE A 18 -15.89 43.61 9.54
C ILE A 18 -16.49 42.54 8.63
N GLN A 19 -15.67 41.88 7.80
CA GLN A 19 -16.14 40.76 6.97
C GLN A 19 -16.67 39.61 7.82
N ASN A 20 -15.93 39.19 8.86
CA ASN A 20 -16.36 38.13 9.77
C ASN A 20 -17.64 38.51 10.52
N GLU A 21 -17.74 39.75 11.02
CA GLU A 21 -18.95 40.26 11.68
C GLU A 21 -20.18 40.21 10.74
N ILE A 22 -20.03 40.64 9.49
CA ILE A 22 -21.11 40.55 8.48
C ILE A 22 -21.50 39.09 8.22
N ILE A 23 -20.52 38.19 8.08
CA ILE A 23 -20.76 36.76 7.87
C ILE A 23 -21.52 36.16 9.06
N GLU A 24 -21.13 36.49 10.29
CA GLU A 24 -21.79 36.03 11.52
C GLU A 24 -23.24 36.53 11.61
N LEU A 25 -23.48 37.81 11.30
CA LEU A 25 -24.83 38.39 11.29
C LEU A 25 -25.72 37.72 10.23
N LEU A 26 -25.22 37.55 9.00
CA LEU A 26 -25.94 36.85 7.93
C LEU A 26 -26.22 35.39 8.31
N GLY A 27 -25.23 34.71 8.90
CA GLY A 27 -25.38 33.35 9.41
C GLY A 27 -26.46 33.24 10.48
N SER A 28 -26.50 34.18 11.42
CA SER A 28 -27.56 34.21 12.45
C SER A 28 -28.93 34.43 11.84
N LEU A 29 -29.09 35.39 10.92
CA LEU A 29 -30.38 35.66 10.27
C LEU A 29 -30.90 34.45 9.48
N ILE A 30 -30.01 33.75 8.76
CA ILE A 30 -30.36 32.53 8.04
C ILE A 30 -30.79 31.44 9.01
N ARG A 31 -30.04 31.25 10.11
CA ARG A 31 -30.35 30.26 11.13
C ARG A 31 -31.71 30.53 11.80
N ASP A 32 -31.99 31.77 12.16
CA ASP A 32 -33.25 32.17 12.80
C ASP A 32 -34.44 31.93 11.85
N GLN A 33 -34.26 32.20 10.55
CA GLN A 33 -35.24 31.88 9.53
C GLN A 33 -35.50 30.37 9.42
N ILE A 34 -34.45 29.54 9.42
CA ILE A 34 -34.58 28.07 9.40
C ILE A 34 -35.33 27.57 10.63
N LEU A 35 -35.00 28.08 11.82
CA LEU A 35 -35.67 27.70 13.07
C LEU A 35 -37.14 28.11 13.08
N SER A 36 -37.48 29.29 12.52
CA SER A 36 -38.86 29.74 12.35
C SER A 36 -39.67 28.82 11.41
N GLU A 37 -39.10 28.44 10.27
CA GLU A 37 -39.70 27.43 9.37
C GLU A 37 -39.87 26.08 10.08
N MET A 38 -38.91 25.73 10.93
CA MET A 38 -38.95 24.47 11.65
C MET A 38 -40.06 24.40 12.69
N GLN A 39 -40.27 25.48 13.43
CA GLN A 39 -41.37 25.56 14.39
C GLN A 39 -42.74 25.41 13.71
N LYS A 40 -42.92 25.95 12.50
CA LYS A 40 -44.14 25.75 11.70
C LYS A 40 -44.34 24.30 11.27
N SER A 41 -43.26 23.65 10.84
CA SER A 41 -43.30 22.27 10.33
C SER A 41 -43.50 21.23 11.45
N LYS A 42 -43.18 21.59 12.70
CA LYS A 42 -43.22 20.78 13.93
C LYS A 42 -42.28 19.57 13.94
N TYR A 43 -42.34 18.71 12.93
CA TYR A 43 -41.55 17.48 12.84
C TYR A 43 -40.35 17.63 11.92
N TYR A 44 -39.25 16.97 12.29
CA TYR A 44 -37.98 17.06 11.58
C TYR A 44 -37.20 15.75 11.66
N SER A 45 -36.20 15.62 10.79
CA SER A 45 -35.17 14.59 10.86
C SER A 45 -33.80 15.26 10.89
N VAL A 46 -32.83 14.59 11.51
CA VAL A 46 -31.43 15.04 11.50
C VAL A 46 -30.64 14.19 10.51
N ILE A 47 -29.73 14.84 9.78
CA ILE A 47 -28.69 14.21 8.98
C ILE A 47 -27.36 14.66 9.56
N LEU A 48 -26.53 13.72 9.97
CA LEU A 48 -25.23 13.96 10.61
C LEU A 48 -24.11 13.38 9.76
N ASP A 49 -23.02 14.12 9.65
CA ASP A 49 -21.78 13.65 9.02
C ASP A 49 -20.58 14.14 9.82
N CYS A 50 -19.56 13.31 9.99
CA CYS A 50 -18.37 13.62 10.77
C CYS A 50 -17.16 13.73 9.84
N THR A 51 -16.46 14.85 9.91
CA THR A 51 -15.22 15.06 9.17
C THR A 51 -14.24 15.89 10.00
N PRO A 52 -12.93 15.61 9.92
CA PRO A 52 -11.92 16.49 10.48
C PRO A 52 -11.85 17.80 9.69
N ASP A 53 -11.61 18.91 10.39
CA ASP A 53 -11.34 20.21 9.78
C ASP A 53 -9.85 20.40 9.43
N VAL A 54 -9.50 21.57 8.89
CA VAL A 54 -8.11 21.92 8.53
C VAL A 54 -7.14 21.96 9.72
N SER A 55 -7.66 22.07 10.95
CA SER A 55 -6.89 22.02 12.19
C SER A 55 -6.77 20.60 12.78
N ARG A 56 -7.36 19.59 12.12
CA ARG A 56 -7.52 18.20 12.56
C ARG A 56 -8.46 18.03 13.75
N THR A 57 -9.37 18.97 13.96
CA THR A 57 -10.46 18.83 14.94
C THR A 57 -11.63 18.12 14.26
N GLU A 58 -12.12 17.03 14.84
CA GLU A 58 -13.33 16.35 14.34
C GLU A 58 -14.55 17.26 14.50
N GLN A 59 -15.37 17.36 13.45
CA GLN A 59 -16.58 18.18 13.45
C GLN A 59 -17.77 17.37 12.96
N MET A 60 -18.90 17.49 13.65
CA MET A 60 -20.19 16.95 13.23
C MET A 60 -20.98 18.03 12.50
N THR A 61 -21.30 17.77 11.24
CA THR A 61 -22.25 18.57 10.47
C THR A 61 -23.66 18.24 10.93
N LEU A 62 -24.46 19.24 11.32
CA LEU A 62 -25.87 19.07 11.63
C LEU A 62 -26.73 19.67 10.51
N VAL A 63 -27.47 18.81 9.81
CA VAL A 63 -28.45 19.19 8.79
C VAL A 63 -29.84 18.78 9.25
N LEU A 64 -30.82 19.66 9.10
CA LEU A 64 -32.23 19.37 9.34
C LEU A 64 -32.94 19.08 8.03
N ARG A 65 -33.79 18.05 8.04
CA ARG A 65 -34.72 17.73 6.97
C ARG A 65 -36.15 17.79 7.48
N TYR A 66 -37.00 18.57 6.80
CA TYR A 66 -38.39 18.78 7.20
C TYR A 66 -39.30 19.05 6.00
N VAL A 67 -40.60 19.07 6.24
CA VAL A 67 -41.61 19.35 5.21
C VAL A 67 -42.31 20.65 5.56
N LEU A 68 -42.18 21.65 4.69
CA LEU A 68 -42.86 22.93 4.82
C LEU A 68 -44.21 22.86 4.09
N CYS A 69 -45.29 23.14 4.81
CA CYS A 69 -46.65 23.18 4.29
C CYS A 69 -47.21 24.60 4.41
N ASP A 70 -46.93 25.43 3.41
CA ASP A 70 -47.54 26.77 3.32
C ASP A 70 -48.97 26.67 2.78
N GLU A 71 -49.87 27.53 3.27
CA GLU A 71 -51.23 27.63 2.73
C GLU A 71 -51.20 27.92 1.22
N GLY A 72 -51.94 27.11 0.45
CA GLY A 72 -52.03 27.25 -1.00
C GLY A 72 -50.82 26.76 -1.80
N LYS A 73 -49.80 26.16 -1.16
CA LYS A 73 -48.66 25.54 -1.83
C LYS A 73 -48.64 24.02 -1.60
N TYR A 74 -48.01 23.30 -2.53
CA TYR A 74 -47.71 21.89 -2.33
C TYR A 74 -46.65 21.73 -1.23
N PRO A 75 -46.74 20.67 -0.39
CA PRO A 75 -45.73 20.37 0.61
C PRO A 75 -44.35 20.27 -0.02
N GLU A 76 -43.37 20.97 0.55
CA GLU A 76 -42.00 21.00 0.03
C GLU A 76 -41.03 20.43 1.05
N VAL A 77 -40.19 19.48 0.62
CA VAL A 77 -39.11 18.95 1.46
C VAL A 77 -37.96 19.96 1.47
N LYS A 78 -37.59 20.41 2.66
CA LYS A 78 -36.45 21.30 2.88
C LYS A 78 -35.33 20.53 3.59
N GLU A 79 -34.12 20.69 3.07
CA GLU A 79 -32.88 20.29 3.73
C GLU A 79 -32.08 21.57 4.01
N ARG A 80 -31.66 21.76 5.27
CA ARG A 80 -31.02 22.98 5.75
C ARG A 80 -29.84 22.63 6.64
N PHE A 81 -28.65 23.05 6.21
CA PHE A 81 -27.47 23.06 7.07
C PHE A 81 -27.68 24.05 8.21
N LEU A 82 -27.34 23.63 9.43
CA LEU A 82 -27.56 24.42 10.63
C LEU A 82 -26.25 24.90 11.24
N CYS A 83 -25.33 23.97 11.52
CA CYS A 83 -24.01 24.29 12.05
C CYS A 83 -23.05 23.11 11.97
N PHE A 84 -21.76 23.39 12.19
CA PHE A 84 -20.77 22.41 12.62
C PHE A 84 -20.73 22.38 14.15
N ILE A 85 -20.56 21.18 14.70
CA ILE A 85 -20.42 20.97 16.14
C ILE A 85 -19.06 20.31 16.37
N PRO A 86 -18.13 20.96 17.10
CA PRO A 86 -16.84 20.36 17.40
C PRO A 86 -17.02 19.12 18.28
N ILE A 87 -16.28 18.06 17.95
CA ILE A 87 -16.30 16.79 18.66
C ILE A 87 -14.94 16.53 19.29
N GLU A 88 -14.91 16.33 20.61
CA GLU A 88 -13.70 15.91 21.33
C GLU A 88 -13.56 14.38 21.40
N SER A 89 -14.69 13.66 21.41
CA SER A 89 -14.75 12.20 21.50
C SER A 89 -15.75 11.63 20.48
N SER A 90 -15.28 10.66 19.69
CA SER A 90 -16.09 10.00 18.66
C SER A 90 -16.94 8.84 19.18
N THR A 91 -17.02 8.64 20.50
CA THR A 91 -17.86 7.58 21.08
C THR A 91 -19.35 7.88 20.86
N GLY A 92 -20.17 6.82 20.67
CA GLY A 92 -21.61 7.00 20.46
C GLY A 92 -22.32 7.77 21.58
N GLU A 93 -21.78 7.72 22.81
CA GLU A 93 -22.25 8.52 23.94
C GLU A 93 -21.98 10.01 23.76
N ALA A 94 -20.72 10.40 23.57
CA ALA A 94 -20.33 11.78 23.42
C ALA A 94 -21.03 12.43 22.21
N LEU A 95 -21.13 11.71 21.09
CA LEU A 95 -21.84 12.17 19.90
C LEU A 95 -23.34 12.41 20.19
N THR A 96 -23.97 11.54 20.98
CA THR A 96 -25.38 11.70 21.39
C THR A 96 -25.54 12.91 22.29
N ASP A 97 -24.69 13.06 23.31
CA ASP A 97 -24.79 14.15 24.28
C ASP A 97 -24.58 15.51 23.63
N VAL A 98 -23.61 15.61 22.73
CA VAL A 98 -23.34 16.81 21.93
C VAL A 98 -24.55 17.16 21.06
N LEU A 99 -25.16 16.18 20.39
CA LEU A 99 -26.37 16.38 19.60
C LEU A 99 -27.54 16.86 20.47
N LEU A 100 -27.81 16.20 21.59
CA LEU A 100 -28.90 16.57 22.51
C LEU A 100 -28.71 17.98 23.06
N SER A 101 -27.48 18.33 23.45
CA SER A 101 -27.13 19.66 23.93
C SER A 101 -27.43 20.73 22.87
N LYS A 102 -27.01 20.51 21.61
CA LYS A 102 -27.33 21.45 20.52
C LYS A 102 -28.80 21.54 20.18
N LEU A 103 -29.54 20.43 20.18
CA LEU A 103 -30.99 20.46 19.97
C LEU A 103 -31.70 21.27 21.07
N ASN A 104 -31.28 21.10 22.33
CA ASN A 104 -31.83 21.85 23.46
C ASN A 104 -31.51 23.36 23.36
N GLU A 105 -30.26 23.72 23.03
CA GLU A 105 -29.85 25.12 22.83
C GLU A 105 -30.72 25.82 21.76
N MET A 106 -31.08 25.10 20.71
CA MET A 106 -31.87 25.62 19.58
C MET A 106 -33.38 25.48 19.78
N ASN A 107 -33.83 25.03 20.97
CA ASN A 107 -35.24 24.78 21.27
C ASN A 107 -35.91 23.82 20.27
N LEU A 108 -35.20 22.78 19.84
CA LEU A 108 -35.70 21.72 18.97
C LEU A 108 -35.99 20.46 19.80
N PRO A 109 -37.26 20.19 20.17
CA PRO A 109 -37.58 19.10 21.07
C PRO A 109 -37.31 17.74 20.41
N ILE A 110 -36.49 16.90 21.03
CA ILE A 110 -36.20 15.56 20.51
C ILE A 110 -37.46 14.71 20.29
N GLY A 111 -38.52 14.92 21.08
CA GLY A 111 -39.80 14.23 20.90
C GLY A 111 -40.50 14.52 19.57
N ASN A 112 -40.13 15.60 18.88
CA ASN A 112 -40.61 15.94 17.54
C ASN A 112 -39.75 15.36 16.42
N MET A 113 -38.57 14.82 16.73
CA MET A 113 -37.72 14.16 15.76
C MET A 113 -38.39 12.88 15.24
N ARG A 114 -38.36 12.68 13.92
CA ARG A 114 -38.97 11.53 13.21
C ARG A 114 -37.96 10.73 12.41
N GLY A 115 -36.77 11.27 12.19
CA GLY A 115 -35.71 10.56 11.49
C GLY A 115 -34.32 10.94 12.00
N GLN A 116 -33.40 9.99 11.87
CA GLN A 116 -31.98 10.15 12.14
C GLN A 116 -31.21 9.45 11.01
N GLY A 117 -30.35 10.19 10.30
CA GLY A 117 -29.56 9.68 9.19
C GLY A 117 -28.09 10.02 9.36
N TYR A 118 -27.22 9.04 9.19
CA TYR A 118 -25.76 9.20 9.26
C TYR A 118 -25.06 7.96 8.70
N ASP A 119 -23.72 7.96 8.74
CA ASP A 119 -22.91 6.84 8.29
C ASP A 119 -23.19 5.53 9.05
N ASN A 120 -22.69 4.41 8.52
CA ASN A 120 -22.87 3.12 9.18
C ASN A 120 -21.71 2.78 10.14
N GLY A 121 -20.96 3.79 10.58
CA GLY A 121 -19.86 3.60 11.53
C GLY A 121 -20.36 2.99 12.83
N LEU A 122 -19.50 2.21 13.51
CA LEU A 122 -19.87 1.47 14.72
C LEU A 122 -20.41 2.39 15.83
N ASN A 123 -19.83 3.59 15.98
CA ASN A 123 -20.25 4.57 16.99
C ASN A 123 -21.59 5.23 16.64
N MET A 124 -21.96 5.26 15.36
CA MET A 124 -23.22 5.84 14.88
C MET A 124 -24.34 4.80 14.87
N ARG A 125 -24.19 3.72 14.08
CA ARG A 125 -25.19 2.66 13.87
C ARG A 125 -25.18 1.55 14.94
N GLY A 126 -24.24 1.56 15.88
CA GLY A 126 -24.04 0.48 16.85
C GLY A 126 -25.34 0.07 17.56
N LYS A 127 -25.69 -1.24 17.47
CA LYS A 127 -26.96 -1.80 17.99
C LYS A 127 -27.14 -1.65 19.51
N ASN A 128 -26.05 -1.61 20.26
CA ASN A 128 -26.05 -1.62 21.72
C ASN A 128 -25.70 -0.26 22.34
N ALA A 129 -24.74 0.47 21.73
CA ALA A 129 -24.15 1.67 22.33
C ALA A 129 -23.98 2.84 21.34
N GLY A 130 -24.38 2.65 20.07
CA GLY A 130 -24.26 3.70 19.06
C GLY A 130 -25.33 4.79 19.21
N VAL A 131 -25.11 5.92 18.54
CA VAL A 131 -26.07 7.05 18.49
C VAL A 131 -27.47 6.58 18.14
N GLN A 132 -27.59 5.62 17.20
CA GLN A 132 -28.86 5.01 16.80
C GLN A 132 -29.67 4.49 17.96
N LYS A 133 -29.05 3.62 18.76
CA LYS A 133 -29.72 2.96 19.87
C LYS A 133 -30.10 3.97 20.94
N ARG A 134 -29.17 4.86 21.29
CA ARG A 134 -29.35 5.89 22.33
C ARG A 134 -30.50 6.85 21.98
N ILE A 135 -30.56 7.31 20.74
CA ILE A 135 -31.65 8.17 20.28
C ILE A 135 -32.99 7.43 20.23
N LEU A 136 -33.01 6.17 19.79
CA LEU A 136 -34.25 5.37 19.79
C LEU A 136 -34.78 5.10 21.20
N ASP A 137 -33.89 4.96 22.19
CA ASP A 137 -34.28 4.80 23.60
C ASP A 137 -34.94 6.06 24.17
N ILE A 138 -34.54 7.24 23.70
CA ILE A 138 -35.12 8.52 24.10
C ILE A 138 -36.41 8.81 23.31
N ASN A 139 -36.40 8.54 22.01
CA ASN A 139 -37.54 8.75 21.12
C ASN A 139 -37.67 7.59 20.11
N PRO A 140 -38.56 6.62 20.38
CA PRO A 140 -38.73 5.45 19.51
C PRO A 140 -39.33 5.77 18.13
N ARG A 141 -39.79 7.02 17.92
CA ARG A 141 -40.33 7.49 16.64
C ARG A 141 -39.26 8.10 15.73
N ALA A 142 -38.02 8.22 16.17
CA ALA A 142 -36.92 8.74 15.36
C ALA A 142 -36.29 7.63 14.51
N PHE A 143 -36.88 7.33 13.35
CA PHE A 143 -36.46 6.23 12.50
C PHE A 143 -35.05 6.42 11.95
N PHE A 144 -34.23 5.37 12.05
CA PHE A 144 -32.89 5.39 11.50
C PHE A 144 -32.87 5.07 10.01
N VAL A 145 -32.21 5.90 9.23
CA VAL A 145 -31.95 5.71 7.80
C VAL A 145 -30.43 5.62 7.58
N PRO A 146 -29.89 4.45 7.18
CA PRO A 146 -28.47 4.30 6.94
C PRO A 146 -28.02 5.09 5.69
N CYS A 147 -26.77 5.53 5.68
CA CYS A 147 -26.18 6.13 4.49
C CYS A 147 -26.03 5.10 3.36
N SER A 148 -26.77 5.28 2.26
CA SER A 148 -26.69 4.41 1.08
C SER A 148 -25.30 4.44 0.42
N ALA A 149 -24.65 5.61 0.38
CA ALA A 149 -23.30 5.75 -0.19
C ALA A 149 -22.28 4.94 0.61
N HIS A 150 -22.31 5.03 1.94
CA HIS A 150 -21.44 4.24 2.80
C HIS A 150 -21.76 2.74 2.69
N THR A 151 -23.05 2.37 2.62
CA THR A 151 -23.46 0.98 2.41
C THR A 151 -22.91 0.42 1.10
N LEU A 152 -23.01 1.17 0.00
CA LEU A 152 -22.46 0.78 -1.29
C LEU A 152 -20.94 0.64 -1.23
N ASN A 153 -20.26 1.59 -0.59
CA ASN A 153 -18.80 1.52 -0.39
C ASN A 153 -18.38 0.26 0.38
N LEU A 154 -19.11 -0.12 1.44
CA LEU A 154 -18.85 -1.37 2.16
C LEU A 154 -18.99 -2.60 1.25
N VAL A 155 -20.08 -2.69 0.49
CA VAL A 155 -20.31 -3.80 -0.46
C VAL A 155 -19.19 -3.87 -1.50
N VAL A 156 -18.76 -2.73 -2.04
CA VAL A 156 -17.69 -2.68 -3.05
C VAL A 156 -16.34 -3.08 -2.43
N ASN A 157 -16.02 -2.59 -1.23
CA ASN A 157 -14.81 -3.00 -0.50
C ASN A 157 -14.78 -4.51 -0.28
N ASP A 158 -15.85 -5.09 0.27
CA ASP A 158 -15.94 -6.53 0.54
C ASP A 158 -15.85 -7.34 -0.77
N SER A 159 -16.53 -6.88 -1.83
CA SER A 159 -16.48 -7.53 -3.14
C SER A 159 -15.07 -7.53 -3.72
N ALA A 160 -14.34 -6.43 -3.59
CA ALA A 160 -13.00 -6.34 -4.13
C ALA A 160 -11.96 -7.09 -3.30
N LEU A 161 -12.10 -7.10 -1.97
CA LEU A 161 -11.26 -7.92 -1.08
C LEU A 161 -11.48 -9.42 -1.28
N SER A 162 -12.65 -9.83 -1.77
CA SER A 162 -12.90 -11.23 -2.15
C SER A 162 -12.17 -11.67 -3.43
N CYS A 163 -11.63 -10.72 -4.21
CA CYS A 163 -10.91 -10.99 -5.45
C CYS A 163 -9.39 -10.84 -5.24
N THR A 164 -8.68 -11.95 -5.11
CA THR A 164 -7.22 -11.96 -4.90
C THR A 164 -6.46 -11.20 -6.00
N ASP A 165 -6.88 -11.31 -7.26
CA ASP A 165 -6.24 -10.58 -8.35
C ASP A 165 -6.40 -9.05 -8.19
N ALA A 166 -7.57 -8.59 -7.75
CA ALA A 166 -7.81 -7.16 -7.48
C ALA A 166 -7.00 -6.69 -6.28
N VAL A 167 -6.95 -7.49 -5.20
CA VAL A 167 -6.11 -7.20 -4.03
C VAL A 167 -4.64 -7.05 -4.44
N ASN A 168 -4.10 -8.03 -5.19
CA ASN A 168 -2.72 -7.99 -5.66
C ASN A 168 -2.44 -6.79 -6.56
N PHE A 169 -3.34 -6.47 -7.49
CA PHE A 169 -3.21 -5.31 -8.36
C PHE A 169 -3.08 -4.01 -7.55
N PHE A 170 -3.98 -3.78 -6.60
CA PHE A 170 -3.94 -2.57 -5.78
C PHE A 170 -2.75 -2.56 -4.82
N MET A 171 -2.34 -3.72 -4.28
CA MET A 171 -1.12 -3.82 -3.47
C MET A 171 0.12 -3.35 -4.24
N VAL A 172 0.28 -3.76 -5.50
CA VAL A 172 1.38 -3.29 -6.34
C VAL A 172 1.36 -1.77 -6.54
N LEU A 173 0.18 -1.17 -6.73
CA LEU A 173 0.06 0.30 -6.80
C LEU A 173 0.47 0.98 -5.50
N GLN A 174 0.08 0.42 -4.35
CA GLN A 174 0.43 0.94 -3.04
C GLN A 174 1.94 0.82 -2.77
N GLU A 175 2.57 -0.31 -3.12
CA GLU A 175 4.00 -0.53 -2.99
C GLU A 175 4.81 0.44 -3.84
N MET A 176 4.40 0.66 -5.09
CA MET A 176 5.00 1.65 -5.98
C MET A 176 4.91 3.06 -5.39
N TYR A 177 3.74 3.44 -4.86
CA TYR A 177 3.58 4.72 -4.16
C TYR A 177 4.51 4.82 -2.96
N ASN A 178 4.48 3.84 -2.05
CA ASN A 178 5.30 3.81 -0.84
C ASN A 178 6.80 3.92 -1.16
N TYR A 179 7.25 3.20 -2.20
CA TYR A 179 8.62 3.27 -2.67
C TYR A 179 8.96 4.68 -3.14
N LEU A 180 8.20 5.27 -4.07
CA LEU A 180 8.51 6.59 -4.62
C LEU A 180 8.38 7.73 -3.60
N SER A 181 7.38 7.67 -2.71
CA SER A 181 7.10 8.72 -1.73
C SER A 181 8.02 8.70 -0.52
N ALA A 182 8.68 7.58 -0.21
CA ALA A 182 9.55 7.44 0.95
C ALA A 182 10.92 8.14 0.78
N SER A 183 11.23 8.76 -0.37
CA SER A 183 12.44 9.60 -0.53
C SER A 183 12.15 10.82 -1.39
N THR A 184 12.63 11.99 -0.94
CA THR A 184 12.56 13.23 -1.72
C THR A 184 13.35 13.16 -3.03
N HIS A 185 14.43 12.39 -3.06
CA HIS A 185 15.22 12.13 -4.27
C HIS A 185 14.41 11.31 -5.29
N ARG A 186 13.86 10.15 -4.87
CA ARG A 186 12.99 9.30 -5.71
C ARG A 186 11.79 10.09 -6.26
N TRP A 187 11.19 10.93 -5.43
CA TRP A 187 10.10 11.80 -5.84
C TRP A 187 10.53 12.86 -6.87
N THR A 188 11.76 13.34 -6.78
CA THR A 188 12.32 14.29 -7.76
C THR A 188 12.57 13.60 -9.11
N VAL A 189 13.11 12.38 -9.10
CA VAL A 189 13.28 11.56 -10.32
C VAL A 189 11.92 11.24 -10.94
N LEU A 190 10.90 10.91 -10.14
CA LEU A 190 9.53 10.73 -10.63
C LEU A 190 9.02 11.98 -11.35
N LYS A 191 9.18 13.17 -10.75
CA LYS A 191 8.74 14.44 -11.37
C LYS A 191 9.51 14.83 -12.62
N LYS A 192 10.72 14.28 -12.83
CA LYS A 192 11.51 14.48 -14.05
C LYS A 192 10.87 13.78 -15.25
N HIS A 193 10.33 12.58 -15.04
CA HIS A 193 9.71 11.77 -16.10
C HIS A 193 8.20 12.00 -16.22
N VAL A 194 7.51 12.14 -15.10
CA VAL A 194 6.05 12.25 -15.03
C VAL A 194 5.63 13.72 -14.99
N SER A 195 4.97 14.18 -16.05
CA SER A 195 4.59 15.59 -16.22
C SER A 195 3.16 15.95 -15.76
N ALA A 196 2.23 14.99 -15.72
CA ALA A 196 0.82 15.25 -15.43
C ALA A 196 0.32 14.67 -14.09
N LEU A 197 0.37 13.34 -13.92
CA LEU A 197 -0.26 12.62 -12.80
C LEU A 197 0.79 11.91 -11.94
N THR A 198 1.02 12.39 -10.72
CA THR A 198 1.89 11.69 -9.76
C THR A 198 1.17 10.51 -9.11
N VAL A 199 1.94 9.46 -8.75
CA VAL A 199 1.43 8.32 -7.97
C VAL A 199 0.75 8.78 -6.67
N LYS A 200 -0.32 8.08 -6.29
CA LYS A 200 -1.16 8.40 -5.13
C LYS A 200 -1.28 7.18 -4.21
N PRO A 201 -1.42 7.39 -2.88
CA PRO A 201 -1.74 6.29 -1.98
C PRO A 201 -3.16 5.80 -2.30
N LEU A 202 -3.42 4.53 -1.98
CA LEU A 202 -4.77 4.02 -1.97
C LEU A 202 -5.58 4.66 -0.84
N SER A 203 -6.86 4.85 -1.09
CA SER A 203 -7.81 5.19 -0.03
C SER A 203 -8.20 3.94 0.73
N ASP A 204 -7.99 3.98 2.05
CA ASP A 204 -8.41 2.93 2.98
C ASP A 204 -9.92 2.99 3.28
N THR A 205 -10.51 4.19 3.17
CA THR A 205 -11.90 4.45 3.61
C THR A 205 -12.91 4.45 2.47
N ARG A 206 -12.48 4.78 1.25
CA ARG A 206 -13.34 5.00 0.07
C ARG A 206 -12.79 4.27 -1.14
N TRP A 207 -13.44 3.17 -1.52
CA TRP A 207 -12.98 2.33 -2.62
C TRP A 207 -12.93 3.09 -3.95
N GLU A 208 -13.92 3.95 -4.20
CA GLU A 208 -14.02 4.73 -5.43
C GLU A 208 -12.83 5.67 -5.62
N SER A 209 -12.26 6.20 -4.52
CA SER A 209 -11.08 7.08 -4.56
C SER A 209 -9.80 6.34 -4.96
N ARG A 210 -9.79 5.00 -5.01
CA ARG A 210 -8.64 4.23 -5.53
C ARG A 210 -8.43 4.43 -7.03
N ILE A 211 -9.41 5.01 -7.75
CA ILE A 211 -9.25 5.42 -9.14
C ILE A 211 -8.09 6.42 -9.34
N ASP A 212 -7.82 7.25 -8.34
CA ASP A 212 -6.75 8.25 -8.38
C ASP A 212 -5.36 7.59 -8.39
N ALA A 213 -5.22 6.41 -7.78
CA ALA A 213 -3.99 5.62 -7.82
C ALA A 213 -3.81 4.89 -9.17
N ILE A 214 -4.91 4.61 -9.88
CA ILE A 214 -4.87 3.97 -11.20
C ILE A 214 -4.44 4.96 -12.29
N GLY A 215 -4.88 6.21 -12.21
CA GLY A 215 -4.65 7.24 -13.23
C GLY A 215 -3.18 7.34 -13.70
N PRO A 216 -2.21 7.55 -12.80
CA PRO A 216 -0.78 7.63 -13.15
C PRO A 216 -0.29 6.42 -13.95
N VAL A 217 -0.59 5.20 -13.49
CA VAL A 217 -0.15 3.97 -14.14
C VAL A 217 -0.88 3.76 -15.47
N ARG A 218 -2.17 4.07 -15.55
CA ARG A 218 -2.97 3.91 -16.77
C ARG A 218 -2.50 4.82 -17.91
N TYR A 219 -2.19 6.07 -17.59
CA TYR A 219 -1.91 7.09 -18.61
C TYR A 219 -0.42 7.34 -18.82
N GLN A 220 0.44 6.95 -17.88
CA GLN A 220 1.87 7.27 -17.89
C GLN A 220 2.75 6.07 -17.49
N ALA A 221 2.36 4.85 -17.89
CA ALA A 221 3.10 3.63 -17.58
C ALA A 221 4.55 3.67 -18.08
N GLY A 222 4.80 4.26 -19.25
CA GLY A 222 6.14 4.37 -19.84
C GLY A 222 7.05 5.29 -19.03
N GLU A 223 6.54 6.45 -18.63
CA GLU A 223 7.30 7.42 -17.83
C GLU A 223 7.56 6.89 -16.41
N ILE A 224 6.63 6.11 -15.85
CA ILE A 224 6.84 5.40 -14.59
C ILE A 224 7.89 4.30 -14.77
N TYR A 225 7.87 3.57 -15.89
CA TYR A 225 8.92 2.60 -16.21
C TYR A 225 10.31 3.25 -16.26
N ASP A 226 10.43 4.34 -17.01
CA ASP A 226 11.70 5.08 -17.16
C ASP A 226 12.18 5.63 -15.81
N THR A 227 11.24 6.08 -14.96
CA THR A 227 11.55 6.48 -13.57
C THR A 227 12.15 5.33 -12.78
N LEU A 228 11.50 4.16 -12.79
CA LEU A 228 11.96 2.99 -12.03
C LEU A 228 13.28 2.46 -12.57
N LEU A 229 13.48 2.50 -13.89
CA LEU A 229 14.72 2.11 -14.54
C LEU A 229 15.88 3.04 -14.16
N GLU A 230 15.67 4.36 -14.18
CA GLU A 230 16.67 5.34 -13.71
C GLU A 230 17.03 5.08 -12.24
N LEU A 231 16.02 4.89 -11.38
CA LEU A 231 16.25 4.61 -9.96
C LEU A 231 16.96 3.27 -9.70
N SER A 232 16.75 2.26 -10.57
CA SER A 232 17.44 0.97 -10.46
C SER A 232 18.94 1.05 -10.79
N THR A 233 19.33 2.04 -11.60
CA THR A 233 20.71 2.23 -12.06
C THR A 233 21.41 3.40 -11.36
N ASP A 234 20.69 4.13 -10.50
CA ASP A 234 21.20 5.30 -9.80
C ASP A 234 22.36 4.93 -8.86
N PRO A 235 23.57 5.48 -9.04
CA PRO A 235 24.71 5.18 -8.17
C PRO A 235 24.51 5.64 -6.72
N SER A 236 23.64 6.63 -6.47
CA SER A 236 23.38 7.20 -5.15
C SER A 236 22.39 6.39 -4.29
N GLY A 237 21.61 5.50 -4.91
CA GLY A 237 20.70 4.60 -4.18
C GLY A 237 21.44 3.47 -3.47
N ASP A 238 20.92 3.01 -2.34
CA ASP A 238 21.38 1.75 -1.75
C ASP A 238 20.87 0.54 -2.57
N ALA A 239 21.49 -0.62 -2.37
CA ALA A 239 21.16 -1.83 -3.13
C ALA A 239 19.70 -2.29 -2.93
N TYR A 240 19.11 -2.04 -1.75
CA TYR A 240 17.73 -2.39 -1.45
C TYR A 240 16.77 -1.51 -2.25
N ALA A 241 17.03 -0.20 -2.29
CA ALA A 241 16.26 0.77 -3.05
C ALA A 241 16.32 0.48 -4.56
N LYS A 242 17.50 0.09 -5.09
CA LYS A 242 17.65 -0.28 -6.51
C LYS A 242 16.90 -1.57 -6.86
N SER A 243 17.03 -2.59 -6.02
CA SER A 243 16.30 -3.86 -6.20
C SER A 243 14.79 -3.64 -6.13
N THR A 244 14.33 -2.87 -5.14
CA THR A 244 12.90 -2.52 -5.01
C THR A 244 12.38 -1.77 -6.23
N ALA A 245 13.18 -0.91 -6.87
CA ALA A 245 12.78 -0.22 -8.12
C ALA A 245 12.40 -1.21 -9.23
N LEU A 246 13.07 -2.37 -9.28
CA LEU A 246 12.82 -3.46 -10.21
C LEU A 246 11.76 -4.46 -9.68
N GLY A 247 10.91 -4.06 -8.73
CA GLY A 247 9.95 -4.96 -8.09
C GLY A 247 10.62 -6.07 -7.29
N GLY A 248 11.80 -5.78 -6.75
CA GLY A 248 12.51 -6.63 -5.81
C GLY A 248 11.81 -6.69 -4.46
N GLU A 249 11.49 -7.89 -4.02
CA GLU A 249 11.02 -8.21 -2.68
C GLU A 249 12.08 -8.99 -1.94
N THR A 250 12.15 -8.82 -0.62
CA THR A 250 12.94 -9.70 0.24
C THR A 250 12.38 -11.12 0.13
N ALA A 251 13.23 -12.10 -0.12
CA ALA A 251 12.81 -13.48 -0.13
C ALA A 251 12.27 -13.88 1.26
N ASP A 252 11.25 -14.72 1.28
CA ASP A 252 10.76 -15.30 2.51
C ASP A 252 11.77 -16.31 3.08
N LEU A 253 11.73 -16.51 4.39
CA LEU A 253 12.56 -17.47 5.09
C LEU A 253 12.45 -18.87 4.47
N GLY A 254 13.55 -19.39 3.95
CA GLY A 254 13.59 -20.71 3.30
C GLY A 254 12.84 -20.80 1.96
N GLN A 255 12.46 -19.68 1.35
CA GLN A 255 11.79 -19.67 0.03
C GLN A 255 12.69 -20.23 -1.07
N PHE A 256 14.00 -19.96 -0.99
CA PHE A 256 15.01 -20.39 -1.97
C PHE A 256 16.21 -21.10 -1.30
N PRO A 257 15.98 -22.28 -0.71
CA PRO A 257 16.98 -23.10 0.01
C PRO A 257 18.22 -23.51 -0.81
N TRP A 258 18.12 -23.54 -2.14
CA TRP A 258 19.19 -23.95 -3.05
C TRP A 258 20.13 -22.79 -3.38
N MET A 259 19.80 -21.58 -2.92
CA MET A 259 20.69 -20.44 -3.06
C MET A 259 21.98 -20.70 -2.32
N ALA A 260 23.08 -20.51 -3.03
CA ALA A 260 24.42 -20.75 -2.56
C ALA A 260 25.20 -19.44 -2.60
N LEU A 261 25.98 -19.16 -1.56
CA LEU A 261 26.95 -18.06 -1.56
C LEU A 261 28.35 -18.64 -1.64
N LEU A 262 29.13 -18.18 -2.63
CA LEU A 262 30.51 -18.60 -2.82
C LEU A 262 31.44 -17.75 -1.96
N GLY A 263 32.13 -18.39 -1.02
CA GLY A 263 33.03 -17.76 -0.05
C GLY A 263 34.50 -17.84 -0.47
N TYR A 264 35.14 -16.69 -0.58
CA TYR A 264 36.51 -16.53 -1.00
C TYR A 264 37.40 -16.12 0.17
N GLN A 265 38.52 -16.81 0.34
CA GLN A 265 39.56 -16.43 1.28
C GLN A 265 40.57 -15.52 0.57
N GLN A 266 40.89 -14.39 1.19
CA GLN A 266 41.91 -13.48 0.69
C GLN A 266 43.29 -13.88 1.26
N ASN A 267 44.31 -13.94 0.41
CA ASN A 267 45.65 -14.49 0.73
C ASN A 267 46.44 -13.78 1.87
N GLN A 268 45.86 -12.81 2.56
CA GLN A 268 46.51 -12.09 3.67
C GLN A 268 45.59 -11.83 4.89
N LEU A 269 44.31 -12.21 4.81
CA LEU A 269 43.32 -11.91 5.85
C LEU A 269 42.52 -13.17 6.17
N ASN A 270 42.34 -13.49 7.46
CA ASN A 270 41.58 -14.65 7.95
C ASN A 270 40.07 -14.41 7.92
N PHE A 271 39.55 -13.70 6.92
CA PHE A 271 38.10 -13.56 6.71
C PHE A 271 37.70 -14.18 5.36
N ILE A 272 36.44 -14.61 5.30
CA ILE A 272 35.82 -15.16 4.09
C ILE A 272 34.86 -14.11 3.57
N GLU A 273 35.00 -13.75 2.29
CA GLU A 273 34.13 -12.81 1.61
C GLU A 273 33.18 -13.54 0.66
N TYR A 274 31.89 -13.20 0.69
CA TYR A 274 30.89 -13.79 -0.20
C TYR A 274 30.69 -12.91 -1.43
N LEU A 275 31.40 -13.22 -2.51
CA LEU A 275 31.49 -12.37 -3.70
C LEU A 275 30.66 -12.87 -4.90
N CYS A 276 30.13 -14.09 -4.83
CA CYS A 276 29.32 -14.66 -5.90
C CYS A 276 28.18 -15.51 -5.35
N GLY A 277 27.14 -15.66 -6.18
CA GLY A 277 26.04 -16.59 -5.92
C GLY A 277 26.18 -17.87 -6.76
N GLY A 278 25.46 -18.91 -6.36
CA GLY A 278 25.31 -20.17 -7.08
C GLY A 278 23.99 -20.84 -6.77
N THR A 279 23.75 -21.99 -7.37
CA THR A 279 22.56 -22.81 -7.17
C THR A 279 22.95 -24.26 -6.96
N LEU A 280 22.53 -24.87 -5.85
CA LEU A 280 22.72 -26.31 -5.65
C LEU A 280 21.87 -27.08 -6.66
N ILE A 281 22.51 -27.89 -7.49
CA ILE A 281 21.84 -28.70 -8.54
C ILE A 281 21.82 -30.20 -8.22
N THR A 282 22.72 -30.64 -7.34
CA THR A 282 22.74 -31.99 -6.76
C THR A 282 23.30 -31.90 -5.34
N GLU A 283 23.24 -32.97 -4.56
CA GLU A 283 23.78 -32.97 -3.18
C GLU A 283 25.25 -32.57 -3.08
N THR A 284 26.04 -32.68 -4.15
CA THR A 284 27.47 -32.34 -4.15
C THR A 284 27.89 -31.35 -5.22
N PHE A 285 26.96 -30.79 -6.01
CA PHE A 285 27.30 -29.87 -7.10
C PHE A 285 26.49 -28.59 -7.05
N VAL A 286 27.20 -27.48 -7.15
CA VAL A 286 26.67 -26.12 -7.27
C VAL A 286 26.96 -25.61 -8.67
N LEU A 287 25.92 -25.13 -9.35
CA LEU A 287 26.02 -24.39 -10.61
C LEU A 287 26.31 -22.91 -10.32
N THR A 288 27.27 -22.35 -11.04
CA THR A 288 27.66 -20.93 -10.92
C THR A 288 28.16 -20.40 -12.27
N ALA A 289 28.44 -19.11 -12.33
CA ALA A 289 29.15 -18.50 -13.45
C ALA A 289 30.65 -18.86 -13.43
N ALA A 290 31.28 -18.99 -14.59
CA ALA A 290 32.71 -19.26 -14.70
C ALA A 290 33.58 -18.09 -14.22
N HIS A 291 33.14 -16.85 -14.43
CA HIS A 291 33.85 -15.66 -13.94
C HIS A 291 33.98 -15.66 -12.41
N CYS A 292 33.06 -16.31 -11.68
CA CYS A 292 33.13 -16.47 -10.23
C CYS A 292 34.28 -17.38 -9.78
N LEU A 293 34.91 -18.16 -10.65
CA LEU A 293 36.02 -19.04 -10.27
C LEU A 293 37.39 -18.39 -10.49
N GLY A 294 37.41 -17.17 -11.03
CA GLY A 294 38.62 -16.39 -11.34
C GLY A 294 38.51 -14.93 -10.88
N VAL A 295 37.95 -14.68 -9.69
CA VAL A 295 37.68 -13.33 -9.14
C VAL A 295 38.97 -12.51 -8.88
N GLY A 296 40.15 -13.13 -9.01
CA GLY A 296 41.45 -12.47 -9.00
C GLY A 296 42.53 -13.37 -8.42
N PRO A 297 43.82 -13.01 -8.57
CA PRO A 297 44.94 -13.84 -8.09
C PRO A 297 45.00 -13.98 -6.55
N ASN A 298 44.27 -13.12 -5.82
CA ASN A 298 44.30 -13.04 -4.36
C ASN A 298 43.07 -13.64 -3.67
N HIS A 299 42.09 -14.13 -4.44
CA HIS A 299 40.83 -14.68 -3.92
C HIS A 299 40.74 -16.17 -4.25
N GLN A 300 40.85 -17.02 -3.24
CA GLN A 300 40.68 -18.45 -3.40
C GLN A 300 39.27 -18.86 -2.95
N LEU A 301 38.51 -19.48 -3.84
CA LEU A 301 37.23 -20.08 -3.47
C LEU A 301 37.49 -21.26 -2.51
N VAL A 302 37.01 -21.14 -1.26
CA VAL A 302 37.27 -22.13 -0.20
C VAL A 302 36.00 -22.84 0.27
N GLN A 303 34.86 -22.16 0.26
CA GLN A 303 33.60 -22.72 0.77
C GLN A 303 32.38 -22.20 0.03
N VAL A 304 31.27 -22.91 0.22
CA VAL A 304 29.94 -22.50 -0.22
C VAL A 304 29.01 -22.50 0.99
N ARG A 305 28.31 -21.40 1.22
CA ARG A 305 27.28 -21.25 2.27
C ARG A 305 25.89 -21.48 1.69
N PHE A 306 25.05 -22.17 2.45
CA PHE A 306 23.63 -22.41 2.14
C PHE A 306 22.72 -22.06 3.31
N GLY A 307 21.43 -21.83 3.03
CA GLY A 307 20.41 -21.59 4.07
C GLY A 307 20.43 -20.17 4.66
N GLU A 308 21.16 -19.25 4.03
CA GLU A 308 21.31 -17.87 4.45
C GLU A 308 20.18 -16.99 3.87
N LEU A 309 19.58 -16.13 4.70
CA LEU A 309 18.64 -15.10 4.24
C LEU A 309 19.22 -13.70 4.46
N ASN A 310 19.93 -13.44 5.57
CA ASN A 310 20.52 -12.14 5.87
C ASN A 310 21.90 -12.25 6.53
N LEU A 311 22.95 -11.99 5.75
CA LEU A 311 24.36 -11.98 6.16
C LEU A 311 24.70 -10.98 7.28
N ASN A 312 23.80 -10.05 7.62
CA ASN A 312 23.99 -9.11 8.74
C ASN A 312 23.45 -9.64 10.07
N THR A 313 22.77 -10.80 10.08
CA THR A 313 22.19 -11.42 11.26
C THR A 313 22.73 -12.83 11.46
N GLU A 314 22.98 -13.23 12.71
CA GLU A 314 23.42 -14.60 13.01
C GLU A 314 22.27 -15.61 12.89
N LEU A 315 21.03 -15.16 13.12
CA LEU A 315 19.83 -15.99 13.08
C LEU A 315 18.69 -15.24 12.38
N ASP A 316 18.12 -15.85 11.35
CA ASP A 316 17.03 -15.26 10.58
C ASP A 316 15.67 -15.69 11.13
N CYS A 317 14.87 -14.74 11.59
CA CYS A 317 13.56 -15.00 12.20
C CYS A 317 12.43 -14.16 11.58
N LYS A 318 11.27 -14.79 11.35
CA LYS A 318 10.03 -14.13 10.95
C LYS A 318 9.02 -14.18 12.09
N ARG A 319 8.43 -13.03 12.42
CA ARG A 319 7.34 -12.96 13.40
C ARG A 319 6.04 -13.41 12.74
N VAL A 320 5.41 -14.44 13.30
CA VAL A 320 4.09 -14.93 12.90
C VAL A 320 3.18 -14.85 14.12
N HIS A 321 2.18 -13.97 14.09
CA HIS A 321 1.36 -13.58 15.23
C HIS A 321 2.20 -13.06 16.43
N SER A 322 2.28 -13.84 17.51
CA SER A 322 3.00 -13.55 18.76
C SER A 322 4.26 -14.40 18.94
N THR A 323 4.61 -15.21 17.95
CA THR A 323 5.74 -16.16 18.00
C THR A 323 6.76 -15.86 16.90
N TYR A 324 8.02 -16.17 17.16
CA TYR A 324 9.10 -16.09 16.18
C TYR A 324 9.36 -17.48 15.59
N ILE A 325 9.40 -17.56 14.27
CA ILE A 325 9.84 -18.75 13.54
C ILE A 325 11.20 -18.40 12.95
N CYS A 326 12.23 -19.14 13.36
CA CYS A 326 13.60 -18.93 12.89
C CYS A 326 14.06 -20.04 11.95
N SER A 327 15.01 -19.73 11.07
CA SER A 327 15.71 -20.73 10.26
C SER A 327 16.72 -21.49 11.12
N ASP A 328 17.13 -22.64 10.61
CA ASP A 328 18.33 -23.31 11.07
C ASP A 328 19.57 -22.49 10.66
N GLU A 329 20.68 -22.64 11.39
CA GLU A 329 21.92 -21.94 11.07
C GLU A 329 22.40 -22.23 9.64
N PRO A 330 22.97 -21.23 8.93
CA PRO A 330 23.60 -21.44 7.64
C PRO A 330 24.66 -22.55 7.67
N VAL A 331 24.76 -23.29 6.58
CA VAL A 331 25.70 -24.41 6.45
C VAL A 331 26.83 -24.03 5.51
N ASP A 332 28.06 -23.99 6.04
CA ASP A 332 29.27 -23.75 5.27
C ASP A 332 29.91 -25.09 4.87
N VAL A 333 30.09 -25.31 3.57
CA VAL A 333 30.60 -26.55 3.00
C VAL A 333 31.89 -26.28 2.21
N PRO A 334 33.02 -26.93 2.54
CA PRO A 334 34.27 -26.76 1.80
C PRO A 334 34.13 -27.17 0.34
N VAL A 335 34.84 -26.45 -0.54
CA VAL A 335 34.95 -26.80 -1.95
C VAL A 335 36.01 -27.89 -2.14
N LEU A 336 35.64 -28.98 -2.82
CA LEU A 336 36.56 -30.07 -3.17
C LEU A 336 37.33 -29.73 -4.45
N THR A 337 36.61 -29.29 -5.47
CA THR A 337 37.17 -28.90 -6.78
C THR A 337 36.10 -28.16 -7.58
N TYR A 338 36.46 -27.63 -8.75
CA TYR A 338 35.53 -26.98 -9.65
C TYR A 338 35.89 -27.25 -11.12
N PHE A 339 34.91 -27.08 -11.99
CA PHE A 339 35.01 -27.36 -13.42
C PHE A 339 34.49 -26.14 -14.19
N ILE A 340 35.39 -25.43 -14.87
CA ILE A 340 35.05 -24.34 -15.79
C ILE A 340 34.71 -24.94 -17.16
N HIS A 341 33.70 -24.39 -17.84
CA HIS A 341 33.38 -24.82 -19.20
C HIS A 341 34.59 -24.64 -20.13
N GLY A 342 34.99 -25.70 -20.86
CA GLY A 342 36.23 -25.71 -21.65
C GLY A 342 36.28 -24.71 -22.83
N GLN A 343 35.14 -24.12 -23.18
CA GLN A 343 35.02 -23.05 -24.19
C GLN A 343 34.67 -21.69 -23.57
N TYR A 344 34.88 -21.50 -22.27
CA TYR A 344 34.65 -20.21 -21.62
C TYR A 344 35.66 -19.18 -22.13
N ASP A 345 35.13 -18.04 -22.58
CA ASP A 345 35.92 -16.91 -23.07
C ASP A 345 35.84 -15.75 -22.08
N THR A 346 36.98 -15.40 -21.48
CA THR A 346 37.07 -14.35 -20.45
C THR A 346 36.87 -12.94 -20.98
N LEU A 347 37.00 -12.72 -22.29
CA LEU A 347 36.82 -11.40 -22.92
C LEU A 347 35.37 -11.19 -23.35
N THR A 348 34.75 -12.21 -23.95
CA THR A 348 33.37 -12.11 -24.46
C THR A 348 32.31 -12.60 -23.48
N LEU A 349 32.72 -13.22 -22.36
CA LEU A 349 31.85 -13.91 -21.40
C LEU A 349 31.00 -15.03 -22.03
N LYS A 350 31.41 -15.52 -23.21
CA LYS A 350 30.71 -16.63 -23.86
C LYS A 350 30.98 -17.92 -23.07
N ASN A 351 29.93 -18.72 -22.89
CA ASN A 351 29.96 -19.96 -22.08
C ASN A 351 30.38 -19.72 -20.62
N ASP A 352 29.92 -18.61 -20.01
CA ASP A 352 30.16 -18.25 -18.61
C ASP A 352 29.39 -19.14 -17.63
N ILE A 353 29.80 -20.41 -17.55
CA ILE A 353 29.16 -21.45 -16.75
C ILE A 353 30.21 -22.37 -16.13
N ALA A 354 30.01 -22.73 -14.86
CA ALA A 354 30.90 -23.63 -14.16
C ALA A 354 30.17 -24.44 -13.07
N LEU A 355 30.81 -25.54 -12.68
CA LEU A 355 30.34 -26.42 -11.61
C LEU A 355 31.34 -26.43 -10.46
N VAL A 356 30.85 -26.25 -9.23
CA VAL A 356 31.64 -26.40 -8.02
C VAL A 356 31.23 -27.71 -7.35
N LYS A 357 32.21 -28.60 -7.11
CA LYS A 357 32.00 -29.85 -6.38
C LYS A 357 32.30 -29.63 -4.90
N LEU A 358 31.34 -29.98 -4.06
CA LEU A 358 31.43 -29.86 -2.60
C LEU A 358 32.21 -31.05 -2.00
N ALA A 359 32.90 -30.82 -0.88
CA ALA A 359 33.61 -31.86 -0.13
C ALA A 359 32.67 -32.77 0.69
N LYS A 360 31.44 -32.32 0.93
CA LYS A 360 30.40 -33.06 1.66
C LYS A 360 29.06 -32.92 0.93
N SER A 361 28.21 -33.94 1.03
CA SER A 361 26.85 -33.90 0.50
C SER A 361 25.95 -33.00 1.34
N VAL A 362 25.08 -32.27 0.67
CA VAL A 362 24.04 -31.41 1.25
C VAL A 362 22.69 -31.94 0.77
N THR A 363 21.88 -32.45 1.69
CA THR A 363 20.56 -33.00 1.37
C THR A 363 19.47 -31.97 1.63
N PHE A 364 18.47 -31.95 0.73
CA PHE A 364 17.23 -31.22 0.98
C PHE A 364 16.19 -32.14 1.66
N THR A 365 15.59 -31.74 2.78
CA THR A 365 14.31 -32.33 3.23
C THR A 365 13.19 -31.35 2.89
N GLY A 366 11.97 -31.79 2.61
CA GLY A 366 10.83 -30.88 2.70
C GLY A 366 10.49 -30.73 4.18
N ARG A 367 10.20 -29.52 4.69
CA ARG A 367 9.44 -29.44 5.95
C ARG A 367 8.01 -29.92 5.65
N GLU A 368 7.77 -31.22 5.80
CA GLU A 368 6.46 -31.64 6.31
C GLU A 368 6.44 -31.26 7.79
N TYR A 369 5.38 -30.60 8.23
CA TYR A 369 5.12 -30.34 9.64
C TYR A 369 4.89 -31.69 10.35
N ASP A 370 5.94 -32.41 10.69
CA ASP A 370 5.87 -33.44 11.73
C ASP A 370 7.21 -33.70 12.43
N ASN A 371 7.09 -34.24 13.63
CA ASN A 371 7.95 -34.07 14.80
C ASN A 371 9.38 -34.67 14.74
N LYS A 372 10.30 -33.91 15.37
CA LYS A 372 11.65 -34.22 15.94
C LYS A 372 12.86 -34.37 14.97
N PRO A 373 13.93 -33.54 15.13
CA PRO A 373 15.17 -33.72 14.41
C PRO A 373 16.10 -34.77 15.05
N ASN A 374 16.78 -35.55 14.21
CA ASN A 374 17.88 -36.44 14.55
C ASN A 374 19.21 -35.65 14.41
N PRO A 375 20.09 -35.58 15.43
CA PRO A 375 21.18 -34.58 15.49
C PRO A 375 22.42 -34.85 14.60
N SER A 376 22.40 -35.82 13.69
CA SER A 376 23.57 -36.22 12.89
C SER A 376 23.52 -35.86 11.39
N GLN A 377 22.52 -35.11 10.92
CA GLN A 377 22.44 -34.62 9.53
C GLN A 377 21.88 -33.19 9.49
N LYS A 378 22.71 -32.21 9.10
CA LYS A 378 22.26 -30.85 8.79
C LYS A 378 21.61 -30.86 7.40
N THR A 379 20.37 -30.38 7.31
CA THR A 379 19.50 -30.54 6.15
C THR A 379 18.92 -29.20 5.74
N ILE A 380 18.79 -28.94 4.44
CA ILE A 380 18.30 -27.67 3.86
C ILE A 380 16.96 -27.96 3.14
N HIS A 381 16.13 -27.01 2.65
CA HIS A 381 14.74 -27.37 2.24
C HIS A 381 14.15 -26.76 0.94
N GLY A 382 14.07 -27.46 -0.22
CA GLY A 382 13.17 -27.12 -1.40
C GLY A 382 13.76 -27.20 -2.86
N LYS A 383 13.02 -26.78 -3.92
CA LYS A 383 13.34 -26.90 -5.39
C LYS A 383 13.30 -25.61 -6.29
N GLY A 384 14.43 -25.25 -6.97
CA GLY A 384 14.78 -24.32 -8.11
C GLY A 384 14.00 -22.99 -8.37
N PHE A 385 14.46 -21.86 -8.96
CA PHE A 385 15.71 -21.17 -9.37
C PHE A 385 15.50 -19.66 -9.05
N THR A 386 16.50 -18.92 -8.57
CA THR A 386 16.55 -17.43 -8.52
C THR A 386 18.01 -16.96 -8.35
N LYS A 387 18.31 -15.66 -8.53
CA LYS A 387 19.66 -15.07 -8.65
C LYS A 387 20.00 -14.22 -7.41
N PHE A 388 21.20 -14.39 -6.83
CA PHE A 388 21.79 -13.35 -5.96
C PHE A 388 22.30 -12.23 -6.87
N SER A 389 21.81 -11.01 -6.71
CA SER A 389 22.25 -9.85 -7.50
C SER A 389 23.61 -9.36 -7.02
N ASN A 390 24.70 -10.00 -7.46
CA ASN A 390 26.04 -9.41 -7.43
C ASN A 390 26.30 -8.71 -8.76
N LEU A 391 25.63 -7.58 -8.97
CA LEU A 391 26.21 -6.55 -9.82
C LEU A 391 27.37 -5.91 -9.01
N PRO A 392 28.43 -5.39 -9.65
CA PRO A 392 29.51 -4.73 -8.94
C PRO A 392 28.95 -3.50 -8.20
N GLY A 393 29.07 -3.47 -6.86
CA GLY A 393 28.63 -2.34 -6.02
C GLY A 393 27.38 -2.57 -5.15
N TYR A 394 26.96 -3.82 -4.90
CA TYR A 394 25.74 -4.14 -4.14
C TYR A 394 26.04 -4.92 -2.86
N PRO A 395 25.93 -4.32 -1.66
CA PRO A 395 25.98 -5.05 -0.40
C PRO A 395 24.64 -4.90 0.33
N THR A 396 23.56 -5.47 -0.20
CA THR A 396 22.48 -5.90 0.69
C THR A 396 22.80 -7.31 1.08
N GLY A 397 23.19 -7.52 2.34
CA GLY A 397 23.39 -8.87 2.89
C GLY A 397 22.13 -9.74 2.88
N ILE A 398 21.01 -9.29 2.30
CA ILE A 398 19.70 -9.93 2.32
C ILE A 398 19.38 -10.52 0.94
N LEU A 399 18.86 -11.75 0.91
CA LEU A 399 18.38 -12.41 -0.31
C LEU A 399 17.11 -11.72 -0.84
N MET A 400 17.11 -11.37 -2.13
CA MET A 400 15.98 -10.73 -2.81
C MET A 400 15.49 -11.56 -4.00
N GLN A 401 14.19 -11.48 -4.30
CA GLN A 401 13.55 -11.97 -5.52
C GLN A 401 13.00 -10.77 -6.29
N THR A 402 13.05 -10.78 -7.61
CA THR A 402 12.58 -9.65 -8.43
C THR A 402 11.53 -10.08 -9.43
N ASP A 403 10.43 -9.33 -9.49
CA ASP A 403 9.51 -9.29 -10.64
C ASP A 403 9.08 -7.84 -10.80
N MET A 404 9.48 -7.17 -11.89
CA MET A 404 9.29 -5.72 -12.04
C MET A 404 7.84 -5.28 -11.86
N PHE A 405 7.60 -4.18 -11.11
CA PHE A 405 6.26 -3.70 -10.78
C PHE A 405 5.33 -3.62 -12.00
N ILE A 406 5.84 -3.11 -13.12
CA ILE A 406 5.09 -3.00 -14.38
C ILE A 406 4.86 -4.37 -15.02
N CYS A 407 5.82 -5.30 -14.95
CA CYS A 407 5.61 -6.68 -15.39
C CYS A 407 4.55 -7.40 -14.54
N ARG A 408 4.52 -7.19 -13.21
CA ARG A 408 3.47 -7.73 -12.32
C ARG A 408 2.09 -7.17 -12.67
N LEU A 409 2.00 -5.87 -12.96
CA LEU A 409 0.76 -5.22 -13.39
C LEU A 409 0.29 -5.75 -14.75
N ILE A 410 1.18 -5.81 -15.74
CA ILE A 410 0.89 -6.36 -17.07
C ILE A 410 0.46 -7.83 -16.95
N TRP A 411 1.16 -8.64 -16.16
CA TRP A 411 0.81 -10.05 -15.94
C TRP A 411 -0.59 -10.21 -15.33
N THR A 412 -0.90 -9.42 -14.30
CA THR A 412 -2.22 -9.45 -13.64
C THR A 412 -3.35 -9.04 -14.59
N VAL A 413 -3.15 -7.97 -15.37
CA VAL A 413 -4.13 -7.47 -16.35
C VAL A 413 -4.25 -8.41 -17.57
N CYS A 414 -3.15 -8.96 -18.08
CA CYS A 414 -3.16 -9.89 -19.21
C CYS A 414 -3.80 -11.23 -18.83
N LYS A 415 -3.55 -11.75 -17.62
CA LYS A 415 -4.20 -12.98 -17.13
C LYS A 415 -5.72 -12.83 -17.09
N GLN A 416 -6.25 -11.70 -16.62
CA GLN A 416 -7.69 -11.42 -16.64
C GLN A 416 -8.25 -11.16 -18.04
N THR A 417 -7.49 -10.50 -18.91
CA THR A 417 -7.92 -10.26 -20.30
C THR A 417 -8.00 -11.57 -21.10
N ILE A 418 -7.06 -12.50 -20.89
CA ILE A 418 -7.05 -13.82 -21.54
C ILE A 418 -8.17 -14.72 -21.00
N ILE A 419 -8.45 -14.70 -19.69
CA ILE A 419 -9.55 -15.47 -19.07
C ILE A 419 -10.93 -14.91 -19.47
N CYS A 420 -11.07 -13.60 -19.65
CA CYS A 420 -12.32 -12.97 -20.08
C CYS A 420 -12.56 -13.00 -21.61
N HIS A 421 -11.56 -13.34 -22.42
CA HIS A 421 -11.68 -13.36 -23.90
C HIS A 421 -11.47 -14.73 -24.56
N THR A 422 -11.10 -15.76 -23.80
CA THR A 422 -11.10 -17.14 -24.31
C THR A 422 -12.50 -17.75 -24.30
N GLY A 423 -13.35 -17.11 -25.09
CA GLY A 423 -14.63 -17.66 -25.53
C GLY A 423 -14.68 -17.92 -27.04
N LYS A 424 -13.99 -17.17 -27.92
CA LYS A 424 -14.27 -17.29 -29.37
C LYS A 424 -13.16 -17.07 -30.42
N ASP A 425 -11.93 -16.60 -30.13
CA ASP A 425 -10.90 -16.57 -31.19
C ASP A 425 -9.45 -16.33 -30.67
N PRO A 426 -8.55 -17.34 -30.68
CA PRO A 426 -7.16 -17.21 -30.22
C PRO A 426 -6.25 -16.35 -31.12
N GLU A 427 -6.53 -16.23 -32.43
CA GLU A 427 -5.62 -15.56 -33.36
C GLU A 427 -5.63 -14.03 -33.20
N ARG A 428 -6.77 -13.45 -32.84
CA ARG A 428 -6.92 -12.01 -32.64
C ARG A 428 -6.26 -11.51 -31.36
N SER A 429 -6.13 -12.37 -30.34
CA SER A 429 -5.41 -12.08 -29.10
C SER A 429 -3.89 -12.04 -29.29
N LEU A 430 -3.36 -12.82 -30.24
CA LEU A 430 -1.94 -12.81 -30.61
C LEU A 430 -1.53 -11.53 -31.36
N GLU A 431 -2.46 -10.91 -32.09
CA GLU A 431 -2.22 -9.66 -32.83
C GLU A 431 -2.14 -8.42 -31.90
N VAL A 432 -2.82 -8.45 -30.74
CA VAL A 432 -2.71 -7.42 -29.70
C VAL A 432 -1.44 -7.60 -28.87
N LEU A 433 -1.05 -8.85 -28.59
CA LEU A 433 0.19 -9.19 -27.88
C LEU A 433 1.45 -8.92 -28.72
N SER A 434 1.39 -9.03 -30.05
CA SER A 434 2.52 -8.75 -30.94
C SER A 434 2.90 -7.27 -31.02
N ARG A 435 1.95 -6.36 -30.72
CA ARG A 435 2.19 -4.90 -30.63
C ARG A 435 2.84 -4.46 -29.32
N ILE A 436 2.85 -5.32 -28.30
CA ILE A 436 3.47 -5.06 -26.98
C ILE A 436 4.93 -5.54 -26.96
N LYS A 437 5.35 -6.34 -27.95
CA LYS A 437 6.68 -6.96 -28.03
C LYS A 437 7.87 -6.00 -28.14
N PRO A 438 7.78 -4.78 -28.71
CA PRO A 438 8.91 -3.85 -28.74
C PRO A 438 9.21 -3.16 -27.39
N ALA A 439 8.35 -3.32 -26.38
CA ALA A 439 8.49 -2.66 -25.08
C ALA A 439 8.94 -3.60 -23.94
N LEU A 440 9.24 -4.87 -24.25
CA LEU A 440 9.61 -5.92 -23.29
C LEU A 440 11.00 -6.54 -23.53
N LEU A 441 11.83 -5.91 -24.38
CA LEU A 441 13.24 -6.28 -24.59
C LEU A 441 14.18 -5.18 -24.11
#